data_AF-A0A6C0HD51-F1
#
_entry.id   AF-A0A6C0HD51-F1
#
_cell.length_a   1.000
_cell.length_b   1.000
_cell.length_c   1.000
_cell.angle_alpha   90.00
_cell.angle_beta   90.00
_cell.angle_gamma   90.00
#
_symmetry.space_group_name_H-M   'P 1'
#
loop_
_entity.id
_entity.type
_entity.pdbx_description
1 polymer ?
#
loop_
_entity_poly.entity_id
_entity_poly.type
_entity_poly.pdbx_seq_one_letter_code
_entity_poly.pdbx_strand_id
1 'polypeptide(L)'
;MSEGYLYCLSNEANIGVFNIGFTVSLPSILLSNINEFIVTPNSPYKIEIAKKVKNPDDKKLKIHKILNKYRIDSNQNFFKVNVEKIIDLINLIDGDLWVENNAEKEIDNMCRDMSLCFNHKQEIRHIIGQSIWVGVYDKNINKIKYGDKRYNSPSGFSSDHYHMLRKDRNSNSNGWKECEYKVGDDWLSIYSLKKLN
;
A
#
# COMPACT_ATOMS: atom_id res chain seq x y z
N MET A 1 9.15 -17.71 5.25
CA MET A 1 7.68 -17.72 5.33
C MET A 1 7.20 -16.31 5.06
N SER A 2 6.29 -16.11 4.11
CA SER A 2 5.66 -14.81 3.86
C SER A 2 4.39 -14.68 4.70
N GLU A 3 4.14 -13.47 5.20
CA GLU A 3 2.87 -13.10 5.82
C GLU A 3 2.03 -12.30 4.82
N GLY A 4 0.71 -12.42 4.93
CA GLY A 4 -0.22 -11.66 4.12
C GLY A 4 -1.66 -11.91 4.54
N TYR A 5 -2.60 -11.53 3.69
CA TYR A 5 -4.03 -11.62 3.94
C TYR A 5 -4.68 -12.51 2.90
N LEU A 6 -5.43 -13.50 3.36
CA LEU A 6 -6.47 -14.12 2.54
C LEU A 6 -7.67 -13.19 2.52
N TYR A 7 -8.32 -13.06 1.38
CA TYR A 7 -9.50 -12.22 1.25
C TYR A 7 -10.58 -12.87 0.41
N CYS A 8 -11.81 -12.43 0.62
CA CYS A 8 -12.97 -12.67 -0.24
C CYS A 8 -13.56 -11.31 -0.63
N LEU A 9 -13.65 -11.04 -1.94
CA LEU A 9 -14.30 -9.84 -2.48
C LEU A 9 -15.60 -10.20 -3.17
N SER A 10 -16.55 -9.27 -3.12
CA SER A 10 -17.80 -9.32 -3.87
C SER A 10 -18.08 -7.95 -4.49
N ASN A 11 -18.97 -7.90 -5.48
CA ASN A 11 -19.54 -6.65 -5.99
C ASN A 11 -21.04 -6.85 -6.27
N GLU A 12 -21.79 -5.75 -6.31
CA GLU A 12 -23.25 -5.80 -6.50
C GLU A 12 -23.66 -6.24 -7.91
N ALA A 13 -22.80 -6.01 -8.91
CA ALA A 13 -23.05 -6.42 -10.28
C ALA A 13 -23.02 -7.95 -10.48
N ASN A 14 -22.36 -8.71 -9.59
CA ASN A 14 -22.15 -10.16 -9.72
C ASN A 14 -22.58 -10.89 -8.44
N ILE A 15 -23.88 -10.87 -8.15
CA ILE A 15 -24.46 -11.49 -6.96
C ILE A 15 -24.13 -13.00 -6.91
N GLY A 16 -23.65 -13.45 -5.75
CA GLY A 16 -23.29 -14.85 -5.50
C GLY A 16 -21.96 -15.27 -6.14
N VAL A 17 -21.21 -14.34 -6.73
CA VAL A 17 -19.87 -14.55 -7.27
C VAL A 17 -18.85 -13.85 -6.39
N PHE A 18 -17.84 -14.60 -5.98
CA PHE A 18 -16.82 -14.12 -5.03
C PHE A 18 -15.42 -14.32 -5.58
N ASN A 19 -14.57 -13.30 -5.45
CA ASN A 19 -13.15 -13.38 -5.75
C ASN A 19 -12.37 -13.78 -4.49
N ILE A 20 -11.72 -14.94 -4.52
CA ILE A 20 -10.94 -15.45 -3.39
C ILE A 20 -9.47 -15.41 -3.76
N GLY A 21 -8.70 -14.58 -3.07
CA GLY A 21 -7.29 -14.36 -3.37
C GLY A 21 -6.45 -14.13 -2.12
N PHE A 22 -5.23 -13.63 -2.34
CA PHE A 22 -4.39 -13.14 -1.27
C PHE A 22 -3.64 -11.88 -1.67
N THR A 23 -3.20 -11.13 -0.67
CA THR A 23 -2.35 -9.96 -0.83
C THR A 23 -1.29 -9.93 0.28
N VAL A 24 -0.14 -9.32 -0.01
CA VAL A 24 0.89 -9.00 0.99
C VAL A 24 0.71 -7.58 1.55
N SER A 25 -0.09 -6.76 0.88
CA SER A 25 -0.48 -5.41 1.32
C SER A 25 -1.69 -5.48 2.23
N LEU A 26 -2.05 -4.36 2.88
CA LEU A 26 -3.29 -4.27 3.64
C LEU A 26 -4.52 -4.54 2.72
N PRO A 27 -5.58 -5.20 3.22
CA PRO A 27 -6.80 -5.41 2.46
C PRO A 27 -7.44 -4.12 1.94
N SER A 28 -7.39 -3.03 2.72
CA SER A 28 -7.87 -1.70 2.29
C SER A 28 -7.13 -1.18 1.05
N ILE A 29 -5.79 -1.21 1.07
CA ILE A 29 -4.94 -0.78 -0.06
C ILE A 29 -5.25 -1.62 -1.32
N LEU A 30 -5.40 -2.93 -1.16
CA LEU A 30 -5.80 -3.82 -2.26
C LEU A 30 -7.15 -3.38 -2.84
N LEU A 31 -8.14 -3.14 -1.98
CA LEU A 31 -9.49 -2.77 -2.39
C LEU A 31 -9.51 -1.43 -3.14
N SER A 32 -8.82 -0.43 -2.61
CA SER A 32 -8.66 0.89 -3.24
C SER A 32 -8.03 0.77 -4.63
N ASN A 33 -6.94 0.01 -4.76
CA ASN A 33 -6.28 -0.22 -6.05
C ASN A 33 -7.18 -0.94 -7.06
N ILE A 34 -7.93 -1.96 -6.65
CA ILE A 34 -8.83 -2.69 -7.56
C ILE A 34 -9.96 -1.78 -8.03
N ASN A 35 -10.52 -0.98 -7.13
CA ASN A 35 -11.67 -0.13 -7.42
C ASN A 35 -11.32 1.09 -8.27
N GLU A 36 -10.06 1.56 -8.25
CA GLU A 36 -9.59 2.68 -9.09
C GLU A 36 -9.76 2.42 -10.59
N PHE A 37 -9.62 1.17 -11.04
CA PHE A 37 -9.69 0.80 -12.46
C PHE A 37 -11.08 0.35 -12.92
N ILE A 38 -12.09 0.41 -12.05
CA ILE A 38 -13.45 -0.03 -12.39
C ILE A 38 -14.15 1.08 -13.17
N VAL A 39 -14.44 0.79 -14.43
CA VAL A 39 -15.20 1.68 -15.32
C VAL A 39 -16.69 1.43 -15.13
N THR A 40 -17.47 2.50 -14.96
CA THR A 40 -18.95 2.49 -14.99
C THR A 40 -19.43 1.76 -16.25
N PRO A 41 -20.37 0.80 -16.17
CA PRO A 41 -21.40 0.60 -15.14
C PRO A 41 -21.06 -0.44 -14.07
N ASN A 42 -19.80 -0.88 -13.94
CA ASN A 42 -19.45 -1.90 -12.96
C ASN A 42 -19.50 -1.35 -11.52
N SER A 43 -20.03 -2.16 -10.60
CA SER A 43 -20.06 -1.82 -9.17
C SER A 43 -18.68 -2.03 -8.52
N PRO A 44 -18.29 -1.19 -7.55
CA PRO A 44 -17.05 -1.39 -6.81
C PRO A 44 -17.06 -2.70 -6.03
N TYR A 45 -15.89 -3.29 -5.85
CA TYR A 45 -15.73 -4.41 -4.92
C TYR A 45 -15.80 -3.93 -3.47
N LYS A 46 -16.22 -4.84 -2.60
CA LYS A 46 -16.11 -4.76 -1.14
C LYS A 46 -15.44 -6.02 -0.59
N ILE A 47 -14.85 -5.91 0.59
CA ILE A 47 -14.29 -7.05 1.33
C ILE A 47 -15.43 -7.69 2.14
N GLU A 48 -15.72 -8.96 1.88
CA GLU A 48 -16.66 -9.75 2.70
C GLU A 48 -15.96 -10.32 3.93
N ILE A 49 -14.71 -10.77 3.77
CA ILE A 49 -13.86 -11.25 4.85
C ILE A 49 -12.40 -11.14 4.44
N ALA A 50 -11.53 -10.80 5.38
CA ALA A 50 -10.09 -10.97 5.24
C ALA A 50 -9.49 -11.54 6.51
N LYS A 51 -8.40 -12.31 6.37
CA LYS A 51 -7.70 -12.96 7.49
C LYS A 51 -6.21 -12.90 7.28
N LYS A 52 -5.49 -12.37 8.26
CA LYS A 52 -4.03 -12.31 8.27
C LYS A 52 -3.46 -13.68 8.58
N VAL A 53 -2.62 -14.22 7.70
CA VAL A 53 -2.11 -15.58 7.76
C VAL A 53 -0.65 -15.68 7.34
N LYS A 54 0.03 -16.73 7.80
CA LYS A 54 1.32 -17.18 7.24
C LYS A 54 1.10 -18.04 6.00
N ASN A 55 2.00 -17.93 5.02
CA ASN A 55 1.99 -18.65 3.74
C ASN A 55 0.62 -18.56 3.03
N PRO A 56 0.14 -17.34 2.73
CA PRO A 56 -1.21 -17.13 2.19
C PRO A 56 -1.46 -17.81 0.84
N ASP A 57 -0.44 -17.91 -0.02
CA ASP A 57 -0.59 -18.55 -1.34
C ASP A 57 -0.95 -20.04 -1.22
N ASP A 58 -0.25 -20.78 -0.36
CA ASP A 58 -0.54 -22.20 -0.09
C ASP A 58 -1.94 -22.40 0.46
N LYS A 59 -2.36 -21.53 1.38
CA LYS A 59 -3.69 -21.58 1.99
C LYS A 59 -4.79 -21.24 0.98
N LYS A 60 -4.57 -20.25 0.11
CA LYS A 60 -5.45 -19.93 -1.02
C LYS A 60 -5.61 -21.14 -1.94
N LEU A 61 -4.51 -21.81 -2.30
CA LEU A 61 -4.57 -23.01 -3.16
C LEU A 61 -5.39 -24.14 -2.53
N LYS A 62 -5.34 -24.31 -1.20
CA LYS A 62 -6.20 -25.28 -0.50
C LYS A 62 -7.68 -24.91 -0.59
N ILE A 63 -8.03 -23.64 -0.35
CA ILE A 63 -9.43 -23.16 -0.50
C ILE A 63 -9.91 -23.39 -1.94
N HIS A 64 -9.10 -23.01 -2.92
CA HIS A 64 -9.42 -23.17 -4.35
C HIS A 64 -9.68 -24.63 -4.71
N LYS A 65 -8.88 -25.57 -4.20
CA LYS A 65 -9.11 -27.01 -4.38
C LYS A 65 -10.45 -27.47 -3.82
N ILE A 66 -10.83 -27.01 -2.62
CA ILE A 66 -12.11 -27.34 -1.98
C ILE A 66 -13.29 -26.76 -2.78
N LEU A 67 -13.13 -25.54 -3.30
CA LEU A 67 -14.17 -24.83 -4.03
C LEU A 67 -14.16 -25.06 -5.54
N ASN A 68 -13.32 -25.97 -6.05
CA ASN A 68 -13.09 -26.14 -7.49
C ASN A 68 -14.38 -26.36 -8.30
N LYS A 69 -15.36 -27.09 -7.73
CA LYS A 69 -16.66 -27.33 -8.38
C LYS A 69 -17.56 -26.10 -8.51
N TYR A 70 -17.26 -25.02 -7.78
CA TYR A 70 -17.98 -23.75 -7.82
C TYR A 70 -17.26 -22.70 -8.67
N ARG A 71 -16.11 -23.04 -9.26
CA ARG A 71 -15.28 -22.10 -10.00
C ARG A 71 -15.95 -21.73 -11.32
N ILE A 72 -16.03 -20.45 -11.64
CA ILE A 72 -16.68 -19.96 -12.87
C ILE A 72 -15.81 -20.24 -14.09
N ASP A 73 -14.50 -20.11 -13.94
CA ASP A 73 -13.50 -20.34 -14.98
C ASP A 73 -12.20 -20.86 -14.33
N SER A 74 -11.58 -21.86 -14.94
CA SER A 74 -10.36 -22.52 -14.47
C SER A 74 -9.15 -21.59 -14.38
N ASN A 75 -9.17 -20.43 -15.04
CA ASN A 75 -8.07 -19.46 -15.00
C ASN A 75 -8.28 -18.29 -14.04
N GLN A 76 -9.41 -18.23 -13.31
CA GLN A 76 -9.74 -17.05 -12.50
C GLN A 76 -9.95 -17.37 -11.02
N ASN A 77 -9.91 -16.34 -10.17
CA ASN A 77 -10.13 -16.44 -8.73
C ASN A 77 -11.63 -16.33 -8.34
N PHE A 78 -12.55 -16.53 -9.29
CA PHE A 78 -13.98 -16.31 -9.08
C PHE A 78 -14.76 -17.62 -8.88
N PHE A 79 -15.61 -17.63 -7.86
CA PHE A 79 -16.40 -18.78 -7.45
C PHE A 79 -17.86 -18.38 -7.27
N LYS A 80 -18.79 -19.16 -7.82
CA LYS A 80 -20.23 -19.01 -7.63
C LYS A 80 -20.71 -19.94 -6.52
N VAL A 81 -20.77 -19.42 -5.29
CA VAL A 81 -21.04 -20.21 -4.06
C VAL A 81 -21.67 -19.30 -2.99
N ASN A 82 -22.34 -19.88 -1.99
CA ASN A 82 -22.82 -19.11 -0.83
C ASN A 82 -21.63 -18.53 -0.04
N VAL A 83 -21.72 -17.24 0.32
CA VAL A 83 -20.72 -16.50 1.10
C VAL A 83 -20.42 -17.16 2.44
N GLU A 84 -21.43 -17.71 3.11
CA GLU A 84 -21.27 -18.36 4.42
C GLU A 84 -20.27 -19.51 4.35
N LYS A 85 -20.34 -20.31 3.27
CA LYS A 85 -19.39 -21.40 3.04
C LYS A 85 -17.96 -20.90 2.84
N ILE A 86 -17.77 -19.74 2.21
CA ILE A 86 -16.44 -19.13 2.05
C ILE A 86 -15.94 -18.64 3.41
N ILE A 87 -16.79 -17.95 4.16
CA ILE A 87 -16.48 -17.44 5.50
C ILE A 87 -16.07 -18.58 6.44
N ASP A 88 -16.82 -19.68 6.46
CA ASP A 88 -16.50 -20.86 7.27
C ASP A 88 -15.12 -21.44 6.91
N LEU A 89 -14.83 -21.60 5.61
CA LEU A 89 -13.53 -22.10 5.16
C LEU A 89 -12.37 -21.20 5.56
N ILE A 90 -12.54 -19.87 5.46
CA ILE A 90 -11.53 -18.90 5.88
C ILE A 90 -11.38 -18.88 7.40
N ASN A 91 -12.47 -19.04 8.16
CA ASN A 91 -12.44 -19.09 9.61
C ASN A 91 -11.69 -20.31 10.15
N LEU A 92 -11.76 -21.46 9.46
CA LEU A 92 -11.02 -22.68 9.81
C LEU A 92 -9.50 -22.56 9.63
N ILE A 93 -9.03 -21.58 8.85
CA ILE A 93 -7.60 -21.38 8.62
C ILE A 93 -6.98 -20.66 9.82
N ASP A 94 -5.78 -21.07 10.23
CA ASP A 94 -5.02 -20.39 11.28
C ASP A 94 -4.63 -18.96 10.86
N GLY A 95 -4.81 -18.01 11.79
CA GLY A 95 -4.51 -16.60 11.60
C GLY A 95 -5.51 -15.68 12.32
N ASP A 96 -5.33 -14.39 12.13
CA ASP A 96 -6.11 -13.35 12.81
C ASP A 96 -7.12 -12.75 11.83
N LEU A 97 -8.40 -12.68 12.23
CA LEU A 97 -9.42 -12.01 11.43
C LEU A 97 -9.02 -10.55 11.25
N TRP A 98 -9.00 -10.09 10.00
CA TRP A 98 -8.77 -8.69 9.72
C TRP A 98 -10.07 -7.92 9.94
N VAL A 99 -9.98 -6.91 10.79
CA VAL A 99 -11.05 -5.95 11.01
C VAL A 99 -10.50 -4.60 10.62
N GLU A 100 -11.20 -3.93 9.69
CA GLU A 100 -10.84 -2.58 9.30
C GLU A 100 -10.86 -1.68 10.55
N ASN A 101 -9.72 -1.06 10.85
CA ASN A 101 -9.61 -0.11 11.97
C ASN A 101 -9.22 1.27 11.43
N ASN A 102 -9.50 2.31 12.21
CA ASN A 102 -9.29 3.71 11.80
C ASN A 102 -7.80 4.03 11.51
N ALA A 103 -6.87 3.35 12.17
CA ALA A 103 -5.44 3.55 11.95
C ALA A 103 -5.01 3.05 10.54
N GLU A 104 -5.60 1.97 10.04
CA GLU A 104 -5.31 1.45 8.71
C GLU A 104 -5.95 2.28 7.59
N LYS A 105 -7.09 2.94 7.83
CA LYS A 105 -7.63 3.98 6.93
C LYS A 105 -6.71 5.18 6.81
N GLU A 106 -6.00 5.54 7.88
CA GLU A 106 -5.00 6.59 7.82
C GLU A 106 -3.79 6.16 6.98
N ILE A 107 -3.38 4.88 7.06
CA ILE A 107 -2.30 4.31 6.23
C ILE A 107 -2.68 4.25 4.75
N ASP A 108 -3.92 3.87 4.41
CA ASP A 108 -4.42 3.85 3.03
C ASP A 108 -4.39 5.25 2.37
N ASN A 109 -4.53 6.30 3.18
CA ASN A 109 -4.42 7.68 2.72
C ASN A 109 -2.98 8.20 2.60
N MET A 110 -1.97 7.42 3.00
CA MET A 110 -0.58 7.87 2.94
C MET A 110 -0.05 7.83 1.51
N CYS A 111 0.27 8.99 0.96
CA CYS A 111 0.82 9.09 -0.38
C CYS A 111 2.30 8.71 -0.41
N ARG A 112 2.67 7.89 -1.39
CA ARG A 112 4.07 7.53 -1.71
C ARG A 112 4.49 7.94 -3.11
N ASP A 113 3.73 8.86 -3.69
CA ASP A 113 4.00 9.48 -4.98
C ASP A 113 4.21 10.98 -4.78
N MET A 114 5.45 11.43 -5.00
CA MET A 114 5.83 12.83 -4.86
C MET A 114 4.98 13.78 -5.71
N SER A 115 4.57 13.35 -6.90
CA SER A 115 3.76 14.16 -7.81
C SER A 115 2.36 14.45 -7.28
N LEU A 116 1.86 13.53 -6.45
CA LEU A 116 0.53 13.59 -5.87
C LEU A 116 0.50 14.21 -4.47
N CYS A 117 1.60 14.19 -3.70
CA CYS A 117 1.59 14.69 -2.32
C CYS A 117 2.43 15.92 -2.01
N PHE A 118 3.36 16.32 -2.88
CA PHE A 118 4.15 17.52 -2.65
C PHE A 118 3.65 18.71 -3.47
N ASN A 119 3.56 19.87 -2.83
CA ASN A 119 3.31 21.14 -3.50
C ASN A 119 4.57 21.61 -4.24
N HIS A 120 4.40 22.37 -5.33
CA HIS A 120 5.55 22.99 -5.99
C HIS A 120 6.27 23.93 -5.00
N LYS A 121 7.61 23.89 -4.98
CA LYS A 121 8.48 24.57 -4.00
C LYS A 121 8.36 24.07 -2.56
N GLN A 122 7.79 22.90 -2.34
CA GLN A 122 7.75 22.29 -1.01
C GLN A 122 9.17 22.03 -0.50
N GLU A 123 9.53 22.59 0.65
CA GLU A 123 10.79 22.30 1.33
C GLU A 123 10.69 20.92 1.99
N ILE A 124 11.71 20.09 1.76
CA ILE A 124 11.85 18.73 2.30
C ILE A 124 13.24 18.64 2.94
N ARG A 125 13.32 18.24 4.20
CA ARG A 125 14.59 18.08 4.90
C ARG A 125 14.89 16.64 5.29
N HIS A 126 16.17 16.35 5.42
CA HIS A 126 16.69 15.13 6.00
C HIS A 126 17.75 15.47 7.05
N ILE A 127 17.71 14.82 8.21
CA ILE A 127 18.56 15.12 9.37
C ILE A 127 19.41 13.90 9.73
N ILE A 128 20.72 14.10 9.87
CA ILE A 128 21.66 13.08 10.36
C ILE A 128 22.51 13.70 11.47
N GLY A 129 22.15 13.43 12.73
CA GLY A 129 22.80 14.06 13.88
C GLY A 129 22.62 15.58 13.84
N GLN A 130 23.72 16.33 13.67
CA GLN A 130 23.71 17.79 13.54
C GLN A 130 23.67 18.26 12.07
N SER A 131 23.80 17.36 11.10
CA SER A 131 23.79 17.72 9.68
C SER A 131 22.36 17.72 9.15
N ILE A 132 21.98 18.79 8.46
CA ILE A 132 20.64 18.99 7.91
C ILE A 132 20.78 19.33 6.42
N TRP A 133 20.12 18.56 5.57
CA TRP A 133 19.92 18.92 4.18
C TRP A 133 18.49 19.38 3.97
N VAL A 134 18.29 20.50 3.27
CA VAL A 134 16.98 21.01 2.88
C VAL A 134 16.91 21.11 1.37
N GLY A 135 16.17 20.20 0.75
CA GLY A 135 15.86 20.21 -0.67
C GLY A 135 14.52 20.90 -0.95
N VAL A 136 14.35 21.38 -2.19
CA VAL A 136 13.10 22.00 -2.65
C VAL A 136 12.51 21.13 -3.74
N TYR A 137 11.27 20.67 -3.54
CA TYR A 137 10.57 19.88 -4.54
C TYR A 137 10.05 20.75 -5.69
N ASP A 138 10.35 20.32 -6.91
CA ASP A 138 9.87 20.94 -8.14
C ASP A 138 8.87 20.02 -8.84
N LYS A 139 7.59 20.37 -8.72
CA LYS A 139 6.46 19.66 -9.33
C LYS A 139 6.54 19.57 -10.87
N ASN A 140 7.14 20.54 -11.55
CA ASN A 140 7.18 20.57 -13.02
C ASN A 140 8.07 19.46 -13.60
N ILE A 141 9.08 19.04 -12.84
CA ILE A 141 10.01 17.98 -13.24
C ILE A 141 9.92 16.75 -12.34
N ASN A 142 9.02 16.77 -11.33
CA ASN A 142 8.85 15.73 -10.31
C ASN A 142 10.17 15.32 -9.63
N LYS A 143 10.95 16.31 -9.15
CA LYS A 143 12.25 16.04 -8.48
C LYS A 143 12.47 16.94 -7.28
N ILE A 144 13.17 16.41 -6.29
CA ILE A 144 13.73 17.19 -5.18
C ILE A 144 15.06 17.79 -5.65
N LYS A 145 15.23 19.10 -5.52
CA LYS A 145 16.46 19.83 -5.87
C LYS A 145 17.25 20.16 -4.60
N TYR A 146 18.55 19.91 -4.61
CA TYR A 146 19.46 20.34 -3.56
C TYR A 146 20.83 20.67 -4.18
N GLY A 147 21.22 21.94 -4.10
CA GLY A 147 22.32 22.47 -4.93
C GLY A 147 22.09 22.17 -6.41
N ASP A 148 23.11 21.63 -7.07
CA ASP A 148 23.04 21.22 -8.49
C ASP A 148 22.44 19.82 -8.71
N LYS A 149 22.21 19.06 -7.63
CA LYS A 149 21.69 17.68 -7.70
C LYS A 149 20.17 17.65 -7.74
N ARG A 150 19.65 16.58 -8.35
CA ARG A 150 18.21 16.32 -8.48
C ARG A 150 17.92 14.87 -8.13
N TYR A 151 16.90 14.64 -7.31
CA TYR A 151 16.54 13.31 -6.82
C TYR A 151 15.14 12.94 -7.27
N ASN A 152 14.99 11.69 -7.72
CA ASN A 152 13.71 11.13 -8.16
C ASN A 152 12.88 10.57 -6.99
N SER A 153 13.39 10.64 -5.75
CA SER A 153 12.67 10.16 -4.56
C SER A 153 13.27 10.75 -3.27
N PRO A 154 12.51 10.78 -2.16
CA PRO A 154 13.05 11.15 -0.86
C PRO A 154 14.17 10.19 -0.41
N SER A 155 14.07 8.89 -0.73
CA SER A 155 15.11 7.91 -0.38
C SER A 155 16.42 8.16 -1.13
N GLY A 156 16.37 8.62 -2.38
CA GLY A 156 17.57 9.03 -3.11
C GLY A 156 18.23 10.25 -2.48
N PHE A 157 17.42 11.23 -2.06
CA PHE A 157 17.88 12.44 -1.38
C PHE A 157 18.52 12.13 -0.02
N SER A 158 17.88 11.31 0.82
CA SER A 158 18.42 10.92 2.13
C SER A 158 19.65 10.02 2.02
N SER A 159 19.68 9.09 1.06
CA SER A 159 20.84 8.21 0.83
C SER A 159 22.09 9.01 0.46
N ASP A 160 21.98 10.01 -0.41
CA ASP A 160 23.12 10.85 -0.78
C ASP A 160 23.60 11.73 0.39
N HIS A 161 22.69 12.16 1.28
CA HIS A 161 23.05 12.83 2.54
C HIS A 161 23.89 11.91 3.44
N TYR A 162 23.50 10.65 3.60
CA TYR A 162 24.31 9.66 4.33
C TYR A 162 25.67 9.45 3.69
N HIS A 163 25.74 9.25 2.37
CA HIS A 163 26.99 9.02 1.66
C HIS A 163 27.97 10.19 1.76
N MET A 164 27.49 11.43 1.85
CA MET A 164 28.35 12.58 2.10
C MET A 164 29.03 12.51 3.48
N LEU A 165 28.32 12.04 4.51
CA LEU A 165 28.81 12.01 5.89
C LEU A 165 29.55 10.71 6.25
N ARG A 166 29.19 9.58 5.61
CA ARG A 166 29.68 8.24 5.92
C ARG A 166 29.90 7.46 4.63
N LYS A 167 31.02 7.76 3.95
CA LYS A 167 31.43 7.10 2.69
C LYS A 167 31.71 5.59 2.84
N ASP A 168 31.89 5.12 4.07
CA ASP A 168 32.24 3.75 4.44
C ASP A 168 31.04 2.81 4.57
N ARG A 169 29.80 3.30 4.49
CA ARG A 169 28.59 2.50 4.68
C ARG A 169 27.62 2.63 3.51
N ASN A 170 27.08 1.50 3.05
CA ASN A 170 25.88 1.47 2.23
C ASN A 170 24.67 1.66 3.14
N SER A 171 24.20 2.90 3.28
CA SER A 171 22.97 3.22 3.98
C SER A 171 21.77 2.97 3.06
N ASN A 172 21.00 1.92 3.33
CA ASN A 172 19.70 1.73 2.71
C ASN A 172 18.66 2.61 3.44
N SER A 173 18.61 3.90 3.10
CA SER A 173 17.72 4.87 3.76
C SER A 173 16.28 4.75 3.24
N ASN A 174 15.33 4.81 4.17
CA ASN A 174 13.91 4.95 3.84
C ASN A 174 13.51 6.42 3.98
N GLY A 175 13.78 7.22 2.94
CA GLY A 175 13.52 8.66 2.96
C GLY A 175 12.05 9.01 3.25
N TRP A 176 11.09 8.15 2.90
CA TRP A 176 9.67 8.38 3.26
C TRP A 176 9.41 8.35 4.76
N LYS A 177 10.24 7.65 5.55
CA LYS A 177 10.15 7.63 7.01
C LYS A 177 11.06 8.65 7.68
N GLU A 178 12.20 8.95 7.04
CA GLU A 178 13.28 9.74 7.64
C GLU A 178 13.22 11.23 7.28
N CYS A 179 12.58 11.60 6.17
CA CYS A 179 12.48 12.99 5.75
C CYS A 179 11.23 13.68 6.32
N GLU A 180 11.32 15.00 6.39
CA GLU A 180 10.25 15.88 6.84
C GLU A 180 9.98 16.95 5.77
N TYR A 181 8.78 17.51 5.75
CA TYR A 181 8.42 18.63 4.88
C TYR A 181 7.91 19.80 5.72
N LYS A 182 8.11 21.01 5.21
CA LYS A 182 7.76 22.24 5.92
C LYS A 182 6.29 22.63 5.75
N VAL A 183 5.62 22.95 6.85
CA VAL A 183 4.26 23.50 6.86
C VAL A 183 4.25 24.71 7.79
N GLY A 184 4.14 25.91 7.21
CA GLY A 184 4.36 27.15 7.97
C GLY A 184 5.79 27.18 8.53
N ASP A 185 5.91 27.24 9.86
CA ASP A 185 7.19 27.19 10.58
C ASP A 185 7.55 25.80 11.10
N ASP A 186 6.63 24.84 11.00
CA ASP A 186 6.81 23.48 11.49
C ASP A 186 7.35 22.52 10.43
N TRP A 187 7.97 21.45 10.89
CA TRP A 187 8.43 20.34 10.06
C TRP A 187 7.67 19.08 10.44
N LEU A 188 6.97 18.50 9.46
CA LEU A 188 6.15 17.32 9.65
C LEU A 188 6.77 16.15 8.89
N SER A 189 6.59 14.93 9.39
CA SER A 189 7.09 13.74 8.70
C SER A 189 6.44 13.61 7.31
N ILE A 190 7.23 13.32 6.28
CA ILE A 190 6.65 13.02 4.96
C ILE A 190 5.92 11.67 4.94
N TYR A 191 6.12 10.83 5.97
CA TYR A 191 5.43 9.55 6.08
C TYR A 191 3.91 9.77 6.18
N SER A 192 3.48 10.79 6.92
CA SER A 192 2.06 11.13 7.15
C SER A 192 1.40 11.93 6.02
N LEU A 193 2.10 12.18 4.90
CA LEU A 193 1.52 12.93 3.78
C LEU A 193 0.31 12.20 3.17
N LYS A 194 -0.73 12.97 2.90
CA LYS A 194 -1.91 12.54 2.13
C LYS A 194 -1.81 13.05 0.69
N LYS A 195 -2.57 12.45 -0.23
CA LYS A 195 -2.68 12.96 -1.61
C LYS A 195 -3.24 14.39 -1.56
N LEU A 196 -2.72 15.28 -2.39
CA LEU A 196 -3.29 16.62 -2.58
C LEU A 196 -4.63 16.46 -3.29
N ASN A 197 -5.66 17.15 -2.79
CA ASN A 197 -6.97 17.23 -3.42
C ASN A 197 -6.95 18.10 -4.68
#